data_AF-A0A969WLT1-F1
#
_entry.id   AF-A0A969WLT1-F1
#
_cell.length_a   1.000
_cell.length_b   1.000
_cell.length_c   1.000
_cell.angle_alpha   90.00
_cell.angle_beta   90.00
_cell.angle_gamma   90.00
#
_symmetry.space_group_name_H-M   'P 1'
#
loop_
_entity.id
_entity.type
_entity.pdbx_description
1 polymer ?
#
loop_
_entity_poly.entity_id
_entity_poly.type
_entity_poly.pdbx_seq_one_letter_code
_entity_poly.pdbx_strand_id
1 'polypeptide(L)'
;YIEYRVSDSACNAGLFEFIPNLCKNQNFNIIDSISLSSKLSKFRDINGNELMPLDEADFYILIYWTVWTGKLNKDHVKIWEQLATNNTDCKIKVLKVNLDLQEHWSSEKLDQYIRLFK
;
A
#
# COMPACT_ATOMS: atom_id res chain seq x y z
N TYR A 1 -1.44 1.27 -12.37
CA TYR A 1 -2.31 0.91 -11.22
C TYR A 1 -3.59 0.28 -11.72
N ILE A 2 -4.05 -0.80 -11.07
CA ILE A 2 -5.31 -1.45 -11.43
C ILE A 2 -6.46 -0.69 -10.79
N GLU A 3 -7.44 -0.29 -11.61
CA GLU A 3 -8.68 0.28 -11.11
C GLU A 3 -9.56 -0.84 -10.53
N TYR A 4 -9.96 -0.69 -9.27
CA TYR A 4 -10.85 -1.63 -8.57
C TYR A 4 -12.15 -0.97 -8.06
N ARG A 5 -12.28 0.35 -8.22
CA ARG A 5 -13.39 1.16 -7.71
C ARG A 5 -13.90 2.12 -8.78
N VAL A 6 -15.19 2.45 -8.73
CA VAL A 6 -15.89 3.27 -9.74
C VAL A 6 -15.57 4.76 -9.62
N SER A 7 -15.18 5.24 -8.43
CA SER A 7 -14.78 6.63 -8.20
C SER A 7 -13.79 6.74 -7.03
N ASP A 8 -13.12 7.88 -6.92
CA ASP A 8 -12.16 8.13 -5.83
C ASP A 8 -12.79 8.24 -4.44
N SER A 9 -14.09 8.54 -4.39
CA SER A 9 -14.89 8.61 -3.17
C SER A 9 -15.53 7.27 -2.78
N ALA A 10 -15.45 6.25 -3.64
CA ALA A 10 -16.03 4.95 -3.37
C ALA A 10 -15.31 4.24 -2.22
N CYS A 11 -16.08 3.52 -1.40
CA CYS A 11 -15.58 2.77 -0.26
C CYS A 11 -14.64 1.62 -0.71
N ASN A 12 -13.63 1.33 0.11
CA ASN A 12 -12.67 0.24 -0.13
C ASN A 12 -13.27 -1.16 0.12
N ALA A 13 -14.56 -1.28 0.43
CA ALA A 13 -15.22 -2.57 0.65
C ALA A 13 -15.15 -3.51 -0.56
N GLY A 14 -15.04 -2.96 -1.78
CA GLY A 14 -14.84 -3.79 -2.98
C GLY A 14 -13.56 -4.65 -2.94
N LEU A 15 -12.57 -4.28 -2.11
CA LEU A 15 -11.32 -5.05 -1.98
C LEU A 15 -11.52 -6.45 -1.38
N PHE A 16 -12.57 -6.66 -0.58
CA PHE A 16 -12.86 -7.98 0.00
C PHE A 16 -13.19 -9.03 -1.06
N GLU A 17 -13.82 -8.61 -2.16
CA GLU A 17 -14.11 -9.48 -3.30
C GLU A 17 -13.03 -9.38 -4.38
N PHE A 18 -12.40 -8.22 -4.54
CA PHE A 18 -11.41 -8.00 -5.59
C PHE A 18 -10.12 -8.81 -5.38
N ILE A 19 -9.55 -8.79 -4.17
CA ILE A 19 -8.25 -9.43 -3.88
C ILE A 19 -8.30 -10.96 -4.08
N PRO A 20 -9.32 -11.69 -3.58
CA PRO A 20 -9.41 -13.14 -3.80
C PRO A 20 -9.57 -13.54 -5.27
N ASN A 21 -10.14 -12.66 -6.10
CA ASN A 21 -10.42 -12.94 -7.51
C ASN A 21 -9.30 -12.49 -8.46
N LEU A 22 -8.20 -11.89 -7.95
CA LEU A 22 -7.04 -11.57 -8.76
C LEU A 22 -6.43 -12.84 -9.37
N CYS A 23 -6.19 -12.82 -10.69
CA CYS A 23 -5.51 -13.92 -11.39
C CYS A 23 -4.67 -13.38 -12.58
N LYS A 24 -3.65 -14.14 -13.00
CA LYS A 24 -2.69 -13.71 -14.05
C LYS A 24 -3.32 -13.52 -15.43
N ASN A 25 -4.42 -14.22 -15.70
CA ASN A 25 -5.05 -14.29 -17.02
C ASN A 25 -6.19 -13.29 -17.19
N GLN A 26 -6.41 -12.42 -16.21
CA GLN A 26 -7.45 -11.39 -16.26
C GLN A 26 -6.91 -10.10 -16.89
N ASN A 27 -7.75 -9.47 -17.71
CA ASN A 27 -7.48 -8.12 -18.20
C ASN A 27 -7.97 -7.10 -17.18
N PHE A 28 -7.09 -6.16 -16.81
CA PHE A 28 -7.38 -5.11 -15.85
C PHE A 28 -7.38 -3.75 -16.52
N ASN A 29 -8.27 -2.85 -16.08
CA ASN A 29 -8.15 -1.45 -16.46
C ASN A 29 -6.99 -0.80 -15.70
N ILE A 30 -6.05 -0.22 -16.44
CA ILE A 30 -4.86 0.43 -15.89
C ILE A 30 -5.01 1.94 -15.99
N ILE A 31 -5.20 2.61 -14.86
CA ILE A 31 -5.53 4.04 -14.78
C ILE A 31 -4.33 4.97 -14.58
N ASP A 32 -3.15 4.40 -14.36
CA ASP A 32 -1.93 5.19 -14.09
C ASP A 32 -0.70 4.47 -14.64
N SER A 33 0.16 5.24 -15.30
CA SER A 33 1.41 4.83 -15.93
C SER A 33 2.61 4.88 -14.98
N ILE A 34 2.46 5.42 -13.76
CA ILE A 34 3.52 5.42 -12.76
C ILE A 34 3.89 3.97 -12.40
N SER A 35 5.16 3.63 -12.64
CA SER A 35 5.68 2.32 -12.26
C SER A 35 5.80 2.19 -10.74
N LEU A 36 5.60 0.96 -10.24
CA LEU A 36 5.84 0.66 -8.84
C LEU A 36 7.28 1.01 -8.43
N SER A 37 8.27 0.68 -9.27
CA SER A 37 9.68 1.00 -9.03
C SER A 37 9.95 2.49 -8.82
N SER A 38 9.30 3.36 -9.62
CA SER A 38 9.41 4.82 -9.49
C SER A 38 8.84 5.35 -8.18
N LYS A 39 7.84 4.66 -7.62
CA LYS A 39 7.26 5.01 -6.32
C LYS A 39 8.13 4.52 -5.16
N LEU A 40 8.65 3.29 -5.26
CA LEU A 40 9.49 2.67 -4.23
C LEU A 40 10.82 3.40 -4.02
N SER A 41 11.39 4.03 -5.06
CA SER A 41 12.62 4.81 -4.93
C SER A 41 12.51 5.98 -3.93
N LYS A 42 11.29 6.45 -3.67
CA LYS A 42 10.97 7.51 -2.71
C LYS A 42 10.80 7.00 -1.29
N PHE A 43 10.65 5.68 -1.11
CA PHE A 43 10.42 5.07 0.19
C PHE A 43 11.73 4.60 0.82
N ARG A 44 11.67 4.38 2.13
CA ARG A 44 12.77 3.86 2.95
C ARG A 44 12.24 2.74 3.82
N ASP A 45 13.13 1.86 4.25
CA ASP A 45 12.80 0.89 5.29
C ASP A 45 12.59 1.60 6.64
N ILE A 46 12.20 0.85 7.67
CA ILE A 46 11.97 1.39 9.02
C ILE A 46 13.22 2.03 9.65
N ASN A 47 14.41 1.68 9.16
CA ASN A 47 15.68 2.20 9.62
C ASN A 47 16.17 3.39 8.78
N GLY A 48 15.42 3.81 7.76
CA GLY A 48 15.78 4.91 6.86
C GLY A 48 16.67 4.50 5.68
N ASN A 49 16.93 3.21 5.46
CA ASN A 49 17.74 2.74 4.33
C ASN A 49 16.93 2.67 3.04
N GLU A 50 17.65 2.65 1.91
CA GLU A 50 17.03 2.36 0.61
C GLU A 50 16.42 0.95 0.59
N LEU A 51 15.29 0.82 -0.12
CA LEU A 51 14.62 -0.46 -0.22
C LEU A 51 15.43 -1.42 -1.11
N MET A 52 15.60 -2.65 -0.63
CA MET A 52 16.10 -3.74 -1.47
C MET A 52 15.11 -4.04 -2.62
N PRO A 53 15.58 -4.64 -3.73
CA PRO A 53 14.70 -5.14 -4.77
C PRO A 53 13.60 -6.03 -4.18
N LEU A 54 12.38 -5.86 -4.68
CA LEU A 54 11.26 -6.68 -4.23
C LEU A 54 11.35 -8.10 -4.78
N ASP A 55 10.88 -9.06 -3.98
CA ASP A 55 10.63 -10.42 -4.43
C ASP A 55 9.65 -10.44 -5.61
N GLU A 56 9.93 -11.25 -6.61
CA GLU A 56 9.03 -11.46 -7.75
C GLU A 56 7.60 -11.84 -7.32
N ALA A 57 6.60 -11.19 -7.92
CA ALA A 57 5.18 -11.40 -7.67
C ALA A 57 4.37 -11.11 -8.93
N ASP A 58 3.19 -11.72 -9.03
CA ASP A 58 2.24 -11.43 -10.11
C ASP A 58 1.54 -10.10 -9.87
N PHE A 59 1.20 -9.83 -8.60
CA PHE A 59 0.58 -8.58 -8.19
C PHE A 59 1.24 -8.05 -6.93
N TYR A 60 1.29 -6.71 -6.84
CA TYR A 60 1.66 -6.01 -5.62
C TYR A 60 0.48 -5.20 -5.12
N ILE A 61 0.17 -5.32 -3.83
CA ILE A 61 -0.82 -4.49 -3.15
C ILE A 61 -0.05 -3.49 -2.29
N LEU A 62 -0.11 -2.21 -2.67
CA LEU A 62 0.50 -1.13 -1.90
C LEU A 62 -0.56 -0.50 -0.98
N ILE A 63 -0.38 -0.63 0.33
CA ILE A 63 -1.32 -0.15 1.35
C ILE A 63 -0.66 0.98 2.13
N TYR A 64 -1.21 2.19 2.05
CA TYR A 64 -0.82 3.29 2.92
C TYR A 64 -1.51 3.15 4.27
N TRP A 65 -0.74 3.16 5.35
CA TRP A 65 -1.21 2.85 6.69
C TRP A 65 -0.61 3.79 7.71
N THR A 66 -1.39 4.13 8.74
CA THR A 66 -0.94 4.88 9.90
C THR A 66 -1.72 4.46 11.15
N VAL A 67 -1.07 4.51 12.32
CA VAL A 67 -1.67 4.23 13.64
C VAL A 67 -2.82 5.18 13.97
N TRP A 68 -2.76 6.46 13.57
CA TRP A 68 -3.71 7.49 14.01
C TRP A 68 -5.03 7.51 13.22
N THR A 69 -5.16 6.76 12.12
CA THR A 69 -6.41 6.64 11.34
C THR A 69 -7.47 5.73 11.99
N GLY A 70 -7.23 5.25 13.21
CA GLY A 70 -8.21 4.53 14.02
C GLY A 70 -8.43 3.07 13.59
N LYS A 71 -9.61 2.53 13.95
CA LYS A 71 -9.93 1.09 13.91
C LYS A 71 -9.99 0.50 12.50
N LEU A 72 -10.45 1.27 11.51
CA LEU A 72 -10.63 0.82 10.12
C LEU A 72 -9.31 0.35 9.48
N ASN A 73 -8.22 1.08 9.71
CA ASN A 73 -6.89 0.70 9.21
C ASN A 73 -6.32 -0.54 9.90
N LYS A 74 -6.73 -0.84 11.14
CA LYS A 74 -6.25 -2.01 11.88
C LYS A 74 -6.99 -3.28 11.44
N ASP A 75 -8.29 -3.20 11.25
CA ASP A 75 -9.12 -4.38 10.96
C ASP A 75 -9.09 -4.74 9.47
N HIS A 76 -9.26 -3.77 8.57
CA HIS A 76 -9.39 -4.06 7.13
C HIS A 76 -8.06 -4.43 6.49
N VAL A 77 -6.98 -3.74 6.83
CA VAL A 77 -5.65 -4.03 6.25
C VAL A 77 -5.21 -5.45 6.60
N LYS A 78 -5.44 -5.89 7.84
CA LYS A 78 -5.15 -7.26 8.25
C LYS A 78 -5.92 -8.29 7.43
N ILE A 79 -7.21 -8.03 7.15
CA ILE A 79 -8.01 -8.93 6.31
C ILE A 79 -7.49 -8.93 4.88
N TRP A 80 -7.17 -7.78 4.29
CA TRP A 80 -6.62 -7.71 2.94
C TRP A 80 -5.28 -8.43 2.82
N GLU A 81 -4.42 -8.36 3.83
CA GLU A 81 -3.19 -9.16 3.92
C GLU A 81 -3.48 -10.66 3.90
N GLN A 82 -4.48 -11.10 4.66
CA GLN A 82 -4.90 -12.49 4.68
C GLN A 82 -5.47 -12.95 3.34
N LEU A 83 -6.34 -12.15 2.72
CA LEU A 83 -6.91 -12.46 1.40
C LEU A 83 -5.83 -12.56 0.32
N ALA A 84 -4.84 -11.66 0.35
CA ALA A 84 -3.71 -11.69 -0.57
C ALA A 84 -2.83 -12.94 -0.36
N THR A 85 -2.57 -13.30 0.90
CA THR A 85 -1.77 -14.48 1.25
C THR A 85 -2.49 -15.78 0.87
N ASN A 86 -3.82 -15.80 0.95
CA ASN A 86 -4.65 -16.97 0.68
C ASN A 86 -5.07 -17.09 -0.81
N ASN A 87 -4.69 -16.15 -1.67
CA ASN A 87 -5.00 -16.25 -3.09
C ASN A 87 -4.16 -17.38 -3.71
N THR A 88 -4.83 -18.37 -4.31
CA THR A 88 -4.19 -19.55 -4.93
C THR A 88 -3.93 -19.38 -6.42
N ASP A 89 -4.56 -18.40 -7.06
CA ASP A 89 -4.52 -18.20 -8.51
C ASP A 89 -3.36 -17.29 -8.94
N CYS A 90 -2.78 -16.52 -8.01
CA CYS A 90 -1.61 -15.70 -8.26
C CYS A 90 -0.79 -15.44 -6.99
N LYS A 91 0.50 -15.15 -7.19
CA LYS A 91 1.42 -14.74 -6.12
C LYS A 91 1.27 -13.25 -5.87
N ILE A 92 0.64 -12.89 -4.76
CA ILE A 92 0.43 -11.50 -4.35
C ILE A 92 1.41 -11.11 -3.25
N LYS A 93 2.10 -9.97 -3.39
CA LYS A 93 2.93 -9.38 -2.33
C LYS A 93 2.30 -8.10 -1.81
N VAL A 94 2.13 -8.01 -0.49
CA VAL A 94 1.60 -6.81 0.17
C VAL A 94 2.75 -5.95 0.67
N LEU A 95 2.71 -4.67 0.32
CA LEU A 95 3.66 -3.64 0.73
C LEU A 95 2.90 -2.62 1.58
N LYS A 96 3.18 -2.58 2.89
CA LYS A 96 2.62 -1.57 3.79
C LYS A 96 3.54 -0.37 3.88
N VAL A 97 3.03 0.80 3.54
CA VAL A 97 3.74 2.08 3.62
C VAL A 97 3.27 2.80 4.87
N ASN A 98 4.16 2.92 5.85
CA ASN A 98 3.88 3.66 7.08
C ASN A 98 3.86 5.18 6.79
N LEU A 99 2.80 5.86 7.22
CA LEU A 99 2.62 7.30 7.14
C LEU A 99 2.78 8.01 8.50
N ASP A 100 3.08 7.26 9.56
CA ASP A 100 3.43 7.84 10.85
C ASP A 100 4.79 8.55 10.79
N LEU A 101 5.00 9.52 11.68
CA LEU A 101 6.30 10.17 11.83
C LEU A 101 7.37 9.13 12.18
N GLN A 102 8.51 9.20 11.51
CA GLN A 102 9.63 8.27 11.73
C GLN A 102 10.81 8.99 12.37
N GLU A 103 11.50 8.33 13.29
CA GLU A 103 12.64 8.89 14.02
C GLU A 103 13.81 9.27 13.09
N HIS A 104 13.97 8.55 11.96
CA HIS A 104 15.04 8.78 11.00
C HIS A 104 14.76 9.97 10.04
N TRP A 105 13.62 10.65 10.18
CA TRP A 105 13.38 11.88 9.41
C TRP A 105 14.23 13.03 9.97
N SER A 106 14.71 13.93 9.10
CA SER A 106 15.50 15.06 9.56
C SER A 106 14.71 15.93 10.54
N SER A 107 15.40 16.52 11.51
CA SER A 107 14.80 17.41 12.52
C SER A 107 14.00 18.54 11.86
N GLU A 108 14.50 19.07 10.73
CA GLU A 108 13.82 20.10 9.95
C GLU A 108 12.47 19.61 9.38
N LYS A 109 12.39 18.38 8.88
CA LYS A 109 11.13 17.79 8.41
C LYS A 109 10.18 17.52 9.56
N LEU A 110 10.68 16.98 10.68
CA LEU A 110 9.87 16.73 11.87
C LEU A 110 9.27 18.04 12.40
N ASP A 111 10.07 19.10 12.50
CA ASP A 111 9.61 20.42 12.92
C ASP A 111 8.57 21.01 11.96
N GLN A 112 8.76 20.86 10.65
CA GLN A 112 7.78 21.29 9.65
C GLN A 112 6.43 20.60 9.87
N TYR A 113 6.40 19.29 10.05
CA TYR A 113 5.15 18.55 10.27
C TYR A 113 4.52 18.88 11.62
N ILE A 114 5.30 18.96 12.71
CA ILE A 114 4.77 19.31 14.04
C ILE A 114 4.08 20.69 14.01
N ARG A 115 4.61 21.66 13.27
CA ARG A 115 3.98 22.99 13.10
C ARG A 115 2.64 22.95 12.38
N LEU A 116 2.41 22.00 11.48
CA LEU A 116 1.13 21.86 10.77
C LEU A 116 0.01 21.32 11.67
N PHE A 117 0.37 20.68 12.79
CA PHE A 117 -0.57 20.08 13.75
C PHE A 117 -0.71 20.88 15.06
N LYS A 118 -0.05 22.06 15.17
CA LYS A 118 -0.22 23.02 16.26
C LYS A 118 -1.07 24.20 15.80
#